data_AF-A0A3A9AB53-F1
#
_entry.id   AF-A0A3A9AB53-F1
#
_cell.length_a   1.000
_cell.length_b   1.000
_cell.length_c   1.000
_cell.angle_alpha   90.00
_cell.angle_beta   90.00
_cell.angle_gamma   90.00
#
_symmetry.space_group_name_H-M   'P 1'
#
loop_
_entity.id
_entity.type
_entity.pdbx_description
1 polymer ?
#
loop_
_entity_poly.entity_id
_entity_poly.type
_entity_poly.pdbx_seq_one_letter_code
_entity_poly.pdbx_strand_id
1 'polypeptide(L)'
;MGRIIIIGNWDIIKAYMPYININSVVCFADDSAELKRLYGKVIVRLERIKEFESDYVVIFERENIGFYYTQLKNLGISREKIINWVYYLFFLEQKTTKFSRDAYAIINQSIKQLMVHTLLDIDFGMARNALFIYSRNVQDNLRYIDNYGKKSFLYGVNNYKNIYETLDLTKRYDAVCCLDFYLNHSLTELYEMIEVIRGITRYIFISLPFKCFGIFDEWTEMDFSMYGKVAVFHMELSKLVVIDTYDCNEVNEEVKIFTVTHKEFVPPKNNIYIPIHAGKSSNNMSILRDDIGDSSIAELNPYINECTALYWIWKNTTDKYIGLNHYRRFFCIGKYWGESEQNLLDSKNIKIFLNKYDMIVAEACDFYPRTISEALKESVNPDAYQKAYTATKKIIIKKYPEYKEDYDRYFNGYVSNLCNMFITRREILNKYCEWLFSIILEVVEKLPLDSYDSYSKRIVGFIAERLLTLWIIHNDISVKELPILFIKK
;
A
#
# COMPACT_ATOMS: atom_id res chain seq x y z
N MET A 1 10.54 -38.85 -23.17
CA MET A 1 9.36 -37.98 -23.16
C MET A 1 8.15 -38.85 -22.86
N GLY A 2 7.37 -38.50 -21.84
CA GLY A 2 6.18 -39.25 -21.46
C GLY A 2 5.04 -39.08 -22.46
N ARG A 3 4.10 -40.02 -22.46
CA ARG A 3 2.83 -39.98 -23.21
C ARG A 3 1.90 -38.96 -22.58
N ILE A 4 1.31 -38.08 -23.39
CA ILE A 4 0.45 -37.00 -22.89
C ILE A 4 -0.93 -37.00 -23.54
N ILE A 5 -1.94 -36.62 -22.76
CA ILE A 5 -3.27 -36.25 -23.25
C ILE A 5 -3.36 -34.73 -23.21
N ILE A 6 -3.92 -34.11 -24.25
CA ILE A 6 -4.10 -32.65 -24.31
C ILE A 6 -5.59 -32.32 -24.22
N ILE A 7 -5.94 -31.39 -23.34
CA ILE A 7 -7.30 -30.87 -23.15
C ILE A 7 -7.27 -29.35 -23.07
N GLY A 8 -8.32 -28.67 -23.53
CA GLY A 8 -8.52 -27.24 -23.28
C GLY A 8 -8.92 -26.46 -24.52
N ASN A 9 -8.65 -25.16 -24.50
CA ASN A 9 -9.01 -24.24 -25.55
C ASN A 9 -8.19 -24.48 -26.83
N TRP A 10 -8.90 -24.70 -27.94
CA TRP A 10 -8.28 -25.02 -29.22
C TRP A 10 -7.38 -23.94 -29.81
N ASP A 11 -7.68 -22.67 -29.57
CA ASP A 11 -6.87 -21.58 -30.10
C ASP A 11 -5.51 -21.53 -29.39
N ILE A 12 -5.49 -21.84 -28.09
CA ILE A 12 -4.24 -21.99 -27.33
C ILE A 12 -3.46 -23.19 -27.84
N ILE A 13 -4.09 -24.36 -27.97
CA ILE A 13 -3.44 -25.58 -28.47
C ILE A 13 -2.80 -25.32 -29.85
N LYS A 14 -3.52 -24.69 -30.77
CA LYS A 14 -3.01 -24.35 -32.11
C LYS A 14 -1.82 -23.39 -32.04
N ALA A 15 -1.90 -22.34 -31.23
CA ALA A 15 -0.83 -21.35 -31.09
C ALA A 15 0.48 -21.96 -30.58
N TYR A 16 0.40 -22.98 -29.71
CA TYR A 16 1.57 -23.63 -29.12
C TYR A 16 1.96 -24.95 -29.77
N MET A 17 1.20 -25.45 -30.75
CA MET A 17 1.46 -26.70 -31.45
C MET A 17 2.89 -26.83 -32.01
N PRO A 18 3.55 -25.77 -32.55
CA PRO A 18 4.94 -25.87 -33.00
C PRO A 18 5.94 -26.28 -31.92
N TYR A 19 5.59 -26.08 -30.64
CA TYR A 19 6.41 -26.44 -29.49
C TYR A 19 6.05 -27.82 -28.91
N ILE A 20 4.90 -28.40 -29.28
CA ILE A 20 4.44 -29.68 -28.75
C ILE A 20 5.03 -30.82 -29.57
N ASN A 21 5.62 -31.83 -28.91
CA ASN A 21 6.00 -33.05 -29.61
C ASN A 21 4.75 -33.88 -29.93
N ILE A 22 4.20 -33.77 -31.15
CA ILE A 22 2.98 -34.49 -31.53
C ILE A 22 3.08 -36.01 -31.35
N ASN A 23 4.28 -36.59 -31.37
CA ASN A 23 4.47 -38.02 -31.17
C ASN A 23 4.19 -38.46 -29.73
N SER A 24 4.37 -37.58 -28.74
CA SER A 24 4.03 -37.87 -27.34
C SER A 24 2.53 -37.79 -27.06
N VAL A 25 1.75 -37.08 -27.91
CA VAL A 25 0.30 -36.92 -27.74
C VAL A 25 -0.41 -38.23 -28.08
N VAL A 26 -1.12 -38.82 -27.13
CA VAL A 26 -1.91 -40.05 -27.36
C VAL A 26 -3.32 -39.73 -27.87
N CYS A 27 -3.95 -38.71 -27.31
CA CYS A 27 -5.23 -38.18 -27.78
C CYS A 27 -5.41 -36.72 -27.35
N PHE A 28 -6.36 -36.06 -27.99
CA PHE A 28 -6.93 -34.80 -27.51
C PHE A 28 -8.28 -35.08 -26.84
N ALA A 29 -8.66 -34.28 -25.84
CA ALA A 29 -9.93 -34.39 -25.15
C ALA A 29 -10.79 -33.13 -25.35
N ASP A 30 -12.05 -33.31 -25.75
CA ASP A 30 -13.05 -32.24 -25.94
C ASP A 30 -14.47 -32.80 -25.75
N ASP A 31 -15.26 -32.14 -24.89
CA ASP A 31 -16.64 -32.53 -24.55
C ASP A 31 -17.61 -32.37 -25.74
N SER A 32 -17.28 -31.51 -26.72
CA SER A 32 -18.07 -31.31 -27.94
C SER A 32 -17.78 -32.33 -29.05
N ALA A 33 -16.86 -33.29 -28.82
CA ALA A 33 -16.38 -34.17 -29.87
C ALA A 33 -17.41 -35.23 -30.28
N GLU A 34 -17.85 -35.17 -31.55
CA GLU A 34 -18.50 -36.27 -32.29
C GLU A 34 -17.48 -37.15 -33.08
N LEU A 35 -16.17 -36.89 -32.93
CA LEU A 35 -14.97 -37.53 -33.53
C LEU A 35 -14.64 -37.22 -35.02
N LYS A 36 -13.58 -36.44 -35.25
CA LYS A 36 -12.64 -36.50 -36.40
C LYS A 36 -11.23 -36.18 -35.89
N ARG A 37 -10.16 -36.60 -36.54
CA ARG A 37 -8.78 -36.52 -36.00
C ARG A 37 -8.19 -35.10 -36.04
N LEU A 38 -7.20 -34.83 -35.18
CA LEU A 38 -6.37 -33.61 -35.21
C LEU A 38 -4.88 -33.99 -35.16
N TYR A 39 -4.07 -33.45 -36.08
CA TYR A 39 -2.64 -33.78 -36.22
C TYR A 39 -2.37 -35.30 -36.22
N GLY A 40 -3.26 -36.08 -36.83
CA GLY A 40 -3.19 -37.55 -36.88
C GLY A 40 -3.66 -38.28 -35.61
N LYS A 41 -3.98 -37.57 -34.52
CA LYS A 41 -4.45 -38.12 -33.25
C LYS A 41 -5.98 -38.05 -33.13
N VAL A 42 -6.55 -38.92 -32.31
CA VAL A 42 -7.99 -38.95 -32.06
C VAL A 42 -8.39 -37.85 -31.07
N ILE A 43 -9.58 -37.28 -31.26
CA ILE A 43 -10.21 -36.37 -30.30
C ILE A 43 -11.32 -37.15 -29.60
N VAL A 44 -11.23 -37.33 -28.29
CA VAL A 44 -12.20 -38.12 -27.52
C VAL A 44 -12.97 -37.23 -26.56
N ARG A 45 -14.15 -37.68 -26.13
CA ARG A 45 -14.85 -37.06 -25.00
C ARG A 45 -14.04 -37.22 -23.72
N LEU A 46 -14.22 -36.29 -22.80
CA LEU A 46 -13.43 -36.24 -21.58
C LEU A 46 -13.55 -37.51 -20.73
N GLU A 47 -14.71 -38.16 -20.69
CA GLU A 47 -14.89 -39.41 -19.92
C GLU A 47 -14.01 -40.57 -20.43
N ARG A 48 -13.66 -40.53 -21.71
CA ARG A 48 -12.94 -41.61 -22.42
C ARG A 48 -11.43 -41.49 -22.35
N ILE A 49 -10.89 -40.43 -21.73
CA ILE A 49 -9.44 -40.25 -21.61
C ILE A 49 -8.77 -41.41 -20.86
N LYS A 50 -9.51 -42.07 -19.95
CA LYS A 50 -9.04 -43.25 -19.19
C LYS A 50 -8.75 -44.47 -20.06
N GLU A 51 -9.31 -44.53 -21.27
CA GLU A 51 -9.03 -45.58 -22.23
C GLU A 51 -7.59 -45.50 -22.77
N PHE A 52 -6.90 -44.37 -22.54
CA PHE A 52 -5.56 -44.09 -23.04
C PHE A 52 -4.55 -44.06 -21.91
N GLU A 53 -3.48 -44.84 -22.04
CA GLU A 53 -2.35 -44.74 -21.14
C GLU A 53 -1.57 -43.45 -21.37
N SER A 54 -1.47 -42.63 -20.32
CA SER A 54 -0.70 -41.40 -20.30
C SER A 54 0.04 -41.22 -18.98
N ASP A 55 1.20 -40.59 -19.09
CA ASP A 55 2.00 -40.11 -17.97
C ASP A 55 1.40 -38.80 -17.43
N TYR A 56 0.95 -37.92 -18.33
CA TYR A 56 0.34 -36.63 -17.98
C TYR A 56 -0.91 -36.28 -18.79
N VAL A 57 -1.80 -35.52 -18.18
CA VAL A 57 -2.91 -34.80 -18.83
C VAL A 57 -2.59 -33.31 -18.78
N VAL A 58 -2.34 -32.72 -19.95
CA VAL A 58 -1.90 -31.32 -20.09
C VAL A 58 -3.10 -30.43 -20.41
N ILE A 59 -3.42 -29.50 -19.51
CA ILE A 59 -4.48 -28.53 -19.69
C ILE A 59 -3.94 -27.29 -20.40
N PHE A 60 -4.40 -27.06 -21.64
CA PHE A 60 -4.19 -25.87 -22.47
C PHE A 60 -5.37 -24.89 -22.31
N GLU A 61 -5.51 -24.28 -21.14
CA GLU A 61 -6.56 -23.30 -20.81
C GLU A 61 -5.97 -22.17 -19.95
N ARG A 62 -6.50 -20.95 -20.07
CA ARG A 62 -6.12 -19.77 -19.25
C ARG A 62 -7.13 -19.48 -18.16
N GLU A 63 -8.39 -19.32 -18.54
CA GLU A 63 -9.42 -18.73 -17.68
C GLU A 63 -10.09 -19.82 -16.83
N ASN A 64 -10.47 -20.92 -17.49
CA ASN A 64 -11.30 -21.98 -16.89
C ASN A 64 -10.49 -23.20 -16.43
N ILE A 65 -9.21 -23.04 -16.08
CA ILE A 65 -8.37 -24.17 -15.71
C ILE A 65 -8.89 -24.95 -14.48
N GLY A 66 -9.50 -24.25 -13.52
CA GLY A 66 -10.11 -24.87 -12.34
C GLY A 66 -11.30 -25.77 -12.68
N PHE A 67 -12.03 -25.44 -13.75
CA PHE A 67 -13.13 -26.27 -14.26
C PHE A 67 -12.58 -27.60 -14.80
N TYR A 68 -11.61 -27.55 -15.72
CA TYR A 68 -10.98 -28.75 -16.27
C TYR A 68 -10.31 -29.60 -15.19
N TYR A 69 -9.60 -28.98 -14.25
CA TYR A 69 -9.01 -29.70 -13.11
C TYR A 69 -10.07 -30.44 -12.29
N THR A 70 -11.20 -29.78 -11.99
CA THR A 70 -12.30 -30.41 -11.24
C THR A 70 -12.92 -31.57 -12.00
N GLN A 71 -13.13 -31.45 -13.31
CA GLN A 71 -13.63 -32.54 -14.14
C GLN A 71 -12.66 -33.73 -14.15
N LEU A 72 -11.36 -33.49 -14.36
CA LEU A 72 -10.33 -34.54 -14.34
C LEU A 72 -10.25 -35.24 -12.97
N LYS A 73 -10.34 -34.47 -11.87
CA LYS A 73 -10.42 -35.01 -10.51
C LYS A 73 -11.67 -35.86 -10.30
N ASN A 74 -12.83 -35.44 -10.80
CA ASN A 74 -14.08 -36.22 -10.73
C ASN A 74 -14.00 -37.51 -11.54
N LEU A 75 -13.20 -37.50 -12.62
CA LEU A 75 -12.81 -38.71 -13.33
C LEU A 75 -11.76 -39.52 -12.57
N GLY A 76 -11.29 -39.14 -11.39
CA GLY A 76 -10.29 -39.91 -10.64
C GLY A 76 -8.91 -39.93 -11.32
N ILE A 77 -8.62 -38.97 -12.20
CA ILE A 77 -7.25 -38.73 -12.66
C ILE A 77 -6.48 -38.17 -11.46
N SER A 78 -5.35 -38.82 -11.15
CA SER A 78 -4.55 -38.43 -10.00
C SER A 78 -3.94 -37.04 -10.18
N ARG A 79 -3.82 -36.29 -9.07
CA ARG A 79 -3.44 -34.87 -9.08
C ARG A 79 -2.09 -34.65 -9.76
N GLU A 80 -1.11 -35.48 -9.47
CA GLU A 80 0.26 -35.44 -10.00
C GLU A 80 0.38 -35.72 -11.50
N LYS A 81 -0.68 -36.27 -12.12
CA LYS A 81 -0.75 -36.47 -13.57
C LYS A 81 -1.26 -35.23 -14.31
N ILE A 82 -1.88 -34.28 -13.62
CA ILE A 82 -2.50 -33.13 -14.26
C ILE A 82 -1.48 -32.00 -14.30
N ILE A 83 -1.20 -31.42 -15.46
CA ILE A 83 -0.20 -30.36 -15.59
C ILE A 83 -0.73 -29.22 -16.45
N ASN A 84 -0.38 -27.99 -16.10
CA ASN A 84 -0.64 -26.82 -16.96
C ASN A 84 0.34 -26.79 -18.14
N TRP A 85 -0.16 -26.39 -19.32
CA TRP A 85 0.59 -26.35 -20.57
C TRP A 85 1.91 -25.54 -20.52
N VAL A 86 1.98 -24.45 -19.76
CA VAL A 86 3.22 -23.67 -19.60
C VAL A 86 4.31 -24.50 -18.92
N TYR A 87 3.95 -25.20 -17.85
CA TYR A 87 4.87 -26.06 -17.11
C TYR A 87 5.31 -27.25 -17.98
N TYR A 88 4.40 -27.81 -18.80
CA TYR A 88 4.76 -28.83 -19.79
C TYR A 88 5.80 -28.32 -20.80
N LEU A 89 5.55 -27.16 -21.43
CA LEU A 89 6.48 -26.62 -22.41
C LEU A 89 7.82 -26.19 -21.81
N PHE A 90 7.82 -25.71 -20.56
CA PHE A 90 9.02 -25.23 -19.87
C PHE A 90 9.86 -26.38 -19.31
N PHE A 91 9.28 -27.26 -18.48
CA PHE A 91 10.04 -28.29 -17.77
C PHE A 91 10.22 -29.58 -18.57
N LEU A 92 9.17 -30.04 -19.24
CA LEU A 92 9.18 -31.34 -19.90
C LEU A 92 9.75 -31.26 -21.33
N GLU A 93 9.51 -30.14 -22.01
CA GLU A 93 10.01 -29.95 -23.38
C GLU A 93 11.20 -29.00 -23.48
N GLN A 94 11.45 -28.14 -22.49
CA GLN A 94 12.51 -27.11 -22.52
C GLN A 94 12.46 -26.20 -23.75
N LYS A 95 11.25 -25.98 -24.29
CA LYS A 95 11.02 -25.27 -25.56
C LYS A 95 10.52 -23.84 -25.39
N THR A 96 10.19 -23.44 -24.16
CA THR A 96 9.93 -22.03 -23.81
C THR A 96 10.97 -21.55 -22.81
N THR A 97 11.39 -20.29 -22.97
CA THR A 97 12.34 -19.62 -22.07
C THR A 97 11.65 -18.71 -21.06
N LYS A 98 10.31 -18.62 -21.08
CA LYS A 98 9.51 -17.69 -20.25
C LYS A 98 8.29 -18.37 -19.65
N PHE A 99 7.98 -17.98 -18.42
CA PHE A 99 6.89 -18.54 -17.63
C PHE A 99 5.55 -17.83 -17.91
N SER A 100 5.46 -16.51 -17.71
CA SER A 100 4.34 -15.70 -18.23
C SER A 100 4.70 -14.21 -18.27
N ARG A 101 3.86 -13.39 -18.93
CA ARG A 101 3.99 -11.91 -18.92
C ARG A 101 3.30 -11.26 -17.71
N ASP A 102 2.64 -12.02 -16.86
CA ASP A 102 1.59 -11.49 -15.96
C ASP A 102 2.19 -10.75 -14.75
N ALA A 103 3.38 -11.17 -14.31
CA ALA A 103 4.08 -10.53 -13.19
C ALA A 103 4.45 -9.08 -13.50
N TYR A 104 4.54 -8.71 -14.78
CA TYR A 104 4.96 -7.38 -15.22
C TYR A 104 4.08 -6.26 -14.68
N ALA A 105 2.76 -6.36 -14.89
CA ALA A 105 1.85 -5.27 -14.54
C ALA A 105 1.86 -5.05 -13.02
N ILE A 106 1.87 -6.14 -12.26
CA ILE A 106 1.82 -6.13 -10.79
C ILE A 106 3.13 -5.62 -10.23
N ILE A 107 4.28 -6.14 -10.66
CA ILE A 107 5.60 -5.67 -10.19
C ILE A 107 5.78 -4.17 -10.50
N ASN A 108 5.41 -3.73 -11.70
CA ASN A 108 5.49 -2.32 -12.07
C ASN A 108 4.58 -1.44 -11.19
N GLN A 109 3.37 -1.93 -10.90
CA GLN A 109 2.46 -1.27 -9.97
C GLN A 109 3.03 -1.23 -8.54
N SER A 110 3.61 -2.32 -8.06
CA SER A 110 4.25 -2.43 -6.74
C SER A 110 5.43 -1.48 -6.61
N ILE A 111 6.33 -1.44 -7.61
CA ILE A 111 7.46 -0.50 -7.65
C ILE A 111 6.97 0.94 -7.49
N LYS A 112 5.94 1.32 -8.25
CA LYS A 112 5.40 2.68 -8.22
C LYS A 112 4.72 3.01 -6.88
N GLN A 113 3.85 2.13 -6.39
CA GLN A 113 3.07 2.39 -5.17
C GLN A 113 3.92 2.34 -3.90
N LEU A 114 4.93 1.46 -3.87
CA LEU A 114 5.85 1.31 -2.74
C LEU A 114 7.08 2.22 -2.85
N MET A 115 7.15 3.07 -3.90
CA MET A 115 8.26 4.01 -4.17
C MET A 115 9.63 3.33 -4.18
N VAL A 116 9.70 2.16 -4.83
CA VAL A 116 10.96 1.43 -5.00
C VAL A 116 11.81 2.17 -6.03
N HIS A 117 13.02 2.59 -5.64
CA HIS A 117 13.97 3.25 -6.53
C HIS A 117 15.25 2.44 -6.74
N THR A 118 15.58 1.55 -5.81
CA THR A 118 16.74 0.67 -5.88
C THR A 118 16.30 -0.76 -5.69
N LEU A 119 16.73 -1.63 -6.61
CA LEU A 119 16.28 -3.02 -6.65
C LEU A 119 17.47 -3.97 -6.82
N LEU A 120 17.47 -5.06 -6.06
CA LEU A 120 18.37 -6.19 -6.26
C LEU A 120 17.59 -7.38 -6.83
N ASP A 121 17.98 -7.83 -8.01
CA ASP A 121 17.39 -8.99 -8.69
C ASP A 121 18.22 -10.25 -8.38
N ILE A 122 17.61 -11.24 -7.76
CA ILE A 122 18.26 -12.51 -7.43
C ILE A 122 18.09 -13.47 -8.62
N ASP A 123 19.19 -14.08 -9.06
CA ASP A 123 19.27 -15.09 -10.13
C ASP A 123 18.63 -14.67 -11.46
N PHE A 124 18.72 -13.37 -11.77
CA PHE A 124 18.28 -12.80 -13.03
C PHE A 124 16.78 -13.01 -13.29
N GLY A 125 15.97 -13.07 -12.23
CA GLY A 125 14.53 -13.29 -12.33
C GLY A 125 13.82 -12.22 -13.16
N MET A 126 14.21 -10.95 -13.00
CA MET A 126 13.68 -9.83 -13.80
C MET A 126 14.11 -9.92 -15.27
N ALA A 127 15.35 -10.33 -15.54
CA ALA A 127 15.87 -10.48 -16.90
C ALA A 127 15.21 -11.65 -17.64
N ARG A 128 15.03 -12.80 -16.97
CA ARG A 128 14.35 -13.99 -17.52
C ARG A 128 12.93 -13.66 -17.96
N ASN A 129 12.22 -12.85 -17.15
CA ASN A 129 10.88 -12.36 -17.49
C ASN A 129 10.90 -11.12 -18.42
N ALA A 130 12.09 -10.65 -18.82
CA ALA A 130 12.34 -9.48 -19.66
C ALA A 130 11.68 -8.19 -19.15
N LEU A 131 11.44 -8.09 -17.84
CA LEU A 131 10.75 -6.99 -17.17
C LEU A 131 11.54 -5.69 -17.27
N PHE A 132 12.87 -5.80 -17.16
CA PHE A 132 13.78 -4.67 -17.16
C PHE A 132 14.35 -4.32 -18.55
N ILE A 133 14.22 -5.22 -19.52
CA ILE A 133 14.81 -5.04 -20.86
C ILE A 133 13.89 -4.22 -21.77
N TYR A 134 12.56 -4.41 -21.67
CA TYR A 134 11.60 -3.80 -22.60
C TYR A 134 10.67 -2.75 -21.97
N SER A 135 10.70 -2.58 -20.65
CA SER A 135 9.81 -1.64 -19.97
C SER A 135 10.48 -0.30 -19.68
N ARG A 136 10.10 0.73 -20.44
CA ARG A 136 10.45 2.12 -20.08
C ARG A 136 9.90 2.49 -18.71
N ASN A 137 8.67 2.06 -18.37
CA ASN A 137 8.06 2.38 -17.08
C ASN A 137 8.85 1.85 -15.88
N VAL A 138 9.40 0.63 -15.94
CA VAL A 138 10.24 0.09 -14.86
C VAL A 138 11.57 0.85 -14.80
N GLN A 139 12.15 1.18 -15.96
CA GLN A 139 13.39 1.95 -16.07
C GLN A 139 13.23 3.40 -15.57
N ASP A 140 12.06 4.02 -15.74
CA ASP A 140 11.79 5.40 -15.35
C ASP A 140 11.60 5.57 -13.83
N ASN A 141 11.12 4.53 -13.13
CA ASN A 141 10.88 4.57 -11.68
C ASN A 141 12.11 4.13 -10.86
N LEU A 142 12.92 3.21 -11.41
CA LEU A 142 14.11 2.67 -10.75
C LEU A 142 15.35 3.49 -11.10
N ARG A 143 16.05 3.98 -10.09
CA ARG A 143 17.36 4.64 -10.23
C ARG A 143 18.42 3.66 -10.74
N TYR A 144 18.42 2.42 -10.25
CA TYR A 144 19.25 1.34 -10.77
C TYR A 144 18.75 -0.02 -10.29
N ILE A 145 19.15 -1.06 -11.03
CA ILE A 145 19.00 -2.45 -10.64
C ILE A 145 20.40 -3.09 -10.60
N ASP A 146 20.68 -3.78 -9.51
CA ASP A 146 21.81 -4.69 -9.40
C ASP A 146 21.32 -6.13 -9.45
N ASN A 147 22.21 -7.06 -9.77
CA ASN A 147 21.92 -8.48 -9.73
C ASN A 147 22.86 -9.22 -8.77
N TYR A 148 22.34 -10.24 -8.10
CA TYR A 148 23.13 -11.26 -7.43
C TYR A 148 22.83 -12.63 -8.04
N GLY A 149 23.86 -13.32 -8.50
CA GLY A 149 23.75 -14.64 -9.13
C GLY A 149 24.81 -14.86 -10.22
N LYS A 150 25.04 -16.13 -10.57
CA LYS A 150 25.96 -16.47 -11.67
C LYS A 150 25.40 -15.98 -12.99
N LYS A 151 26.20 -15.25 -13.76
CA LYS A 151 25.81 -14.74 -15.07
C LYS A 151 25.31 -15.88 -15.95
N SER A 152 24.01 -15.87 -16.24
CA SER A 152 23.39 -16.79 -17.19
C SER A 152 23.47 -16.22 -18.60
N PHE A 153 23.39 -17.08 -19.62
CA PHE A 153 23.46 -16.73 -21.04
C PHE A 153 22.18 -16.03 -21.53
N LEU A 154 21.74 -15.00 -20.81
CA LEU A 154 20.57 -14.19 -21.17
C LEU A 154 21.02 -13.05 -22.09
N TYR A 155 20.34 -12.90 -23.23
CA TYR A 155 20.51 -11.75 -24.12
C TYR A 155 19.88 -10.50 -23.49
N GLY A 156 20.61 -9.37 -23.45
CA GLY A 156 20.09 -8.08 -22.97
C GLY A 156 20.35 -7.73 -21.50
N VAL A 157 21.29 -8.42 -20.83
CA VAL A 157 21.68 -8.18 -19.42
C VAL A 157 22.50 -6.88 -19.23
N ASN A 158 22.74 -6.11 -20.29
CA ASN A 158 23.54 -4.87 -20.24
C ASN A 158 22.88 -3.73 -19.44
N ASN A 159 21.63 -3.88 -19.01
CA ASN A 159 20.93 -2.82 -18.28
C ASN A 159 21.21 -2.84 -16.77
N TYR A 160 21.77 -3.93 -16.22
CA TYR A 160 22.12 -3.99 -14.79
C TYR A 160 23.33 -3.11 -14.51
N LYS A 161 23.27 -2.35 -13.42
CA LYS A 161 24.37 -1.47 -13.02
C LYS A 161 25.55 -2.29 -12.51
N ASN A 162 25.29 -3.31 -11.68
CA ASN A 162 26.30 -4.25 -11.20
C ASN A 162 25.74 -5.68 -11.18
N ILE A 163 26.65 -6.65 -11.30
CA ILE A 163 26.38 -8.09 -11.13
C ILE A 163 27.36 -8.60 -10.08
N TYR A 164 26.84 -9.15 -8.98
CA TYR A 164 27.63 -9.67 -7.88
C TYR A 164 27.61 -11.19 -7.82
N GLU A 165 28.78 -11.79 -7.59
CA GLU A 165 28.89 -13.22 -7.30
C GLU A 165 28.71 -13.52 -5.79
N THR A 166 28.87 -12.51 -4.95
CA THR A 166 28.68 -12.58 -3.48
C THR A 166 27.81 -11.43 -3.01
N LEU A 167 26.88 -11.70 -2.10
CA LEU A 167 25.94 -10.69 -1.62
C LEU A 167 26.64 -9.69 -0.68
N ASP A 168 26.62 -8.40 -1.04
CA ASP A 168 27.14 -7.32 -0.20
C ASP A 168 26.08 -6.88 0.83
N LEU A 169 26.23 -7.35 2.07
CA LEU A 169 25.30 -7.07 3.17
C LEU A 169 25.38 -5.63 3.71
N THR A 170 26.33 -4.82 3.24
CA THR A 170 26.43 -3.41 3.63
C THR A 170 25.55 -2.51 2.78
N LYS A 171 25.21 -2.95 1.56
CA LYS A 171 24.28 -2.24 0.68
C LYS A 171 22.86 -2.35 1.19
N ARG A 172 22.05 -1.35 0.83
CA ARG A 172 20.62 -1.32 1.09
C ARG A 172 19.88 -1.10 -0.22
N TYR A 173 18.76 -1.80 -0.36
CA TYR A 173 17.86 -1.68 -1.48
C TYR A 173 16.46 -1.36 -0.96
N ASP A 174 15.65 -0.69 -1.78
CA ASP A 174 14.24 -0.51 -1.45
C ASP A 174 13.50 -1.84 -1.57
N ALA A 175 13.83 -2.62 -2.61
CA ALA A 175 13.29 -3.96 -2.84
C ALA A 175 14.34 -4.99 -3.27
N VAL A 176 14.09 -6.26 -2.94
CA VAL A 176 14.81 -7.42 -3.48
C VAL A 176 13.80 -8.32 -4.18
N CYS A 177 14.14 -8.83 -5.37
CA CYS A 177 13.29 -9.71 -6.17
C CYS A 177 13.85 -11.12 -6.24
N CYS A 178 13.07 -12.10 -5.77
CA CYS A 178 13.29 -13.53 -5.92
C CYS A 178 12.24 -14.09 -6.91
N LEU A 179 12.29 -13.65 -8.17
CA LEU A 179 11.35 -14.14 -9.18
C LEU A 179 11.80 -15.49 -9.72
N ASP A 180 10.85 -16.41 -9.78
CA ASP A 180 10.92 -17.81 -10.17
C ASP A 180 12.13 -18.52 -9.55
N PHE A 181 12.38 -18.19 -8.28
CA PHE A 181 13.47 -18.76 -7.48
C PHE A 181 13.33 -20.29 -7.39
N TYR A 182 12.09 -20.78 -7.30
CA TYR A 182 11.72 -22.20 -7.29
C TYR A 182 12.19 -22.99 -8.52
N LEU A 183 12.60 -22.34 -9.61
CA LEU A 183 13.11 -23.02 -10.81
C LEU A 183 14.47 -23.68 -10.58
N ASN A 184 15.30 -23.09 -9.72
CA ASN A 184 16.69 -23.51 -9.53
C ASN A 184 17.03 -23.83 -8.06
N HIS A 185 16.10 -23.57 -7.13
CA HIS A 185 16.35 -23.64 -5.69
C HIS A 185 15.21 -24.36 -4.98
N SER A 186 15.55 -24.90 -3.81
CA SER A 186 14.64 -25.52 -2.85
C SER A 186 13.94 -24.49 -1.97
N LEU A 187 12.88 -24.93 -1.29
CA LEU A 187 12.11 -24.12 -0.36
C LEU A 187 12.98 -23.64 0.83
N THR A 188 13.87 -24.52 1.31
CA THR A 188 14.81 -24.21 2.38
C THR A 188 15.75 -23.08 1.98
N GLU A 189 16.31 -23.12 0.77
CA GLU A 189 17.18 -22.06 0.25
C GLU A 189 16.43 -20.72 0.12
N LEU A 190 15.14 -20.73 -0.20
CA LEU A 190 14.34 -19.49 -0.20
C LEU A 190 14.25 -18.90 1.22
N TYR A 191 13.97 -19.71 2.24
CA TYR A 191 13.88 -19.22 3.62
C TYR A 191 15.22 -18.68 4.12
N GLU A 192 16.32 -19.39 3.86
CA GLU A 192 17.67 -18.93 4.16
C GLU A 192 17.99 -17.60 3.46
N MET A 193 17.62 -17.49 2.18
CA MET A 193 17.77 -16.23 1.43
C MET A 193 16.96 -15.10 2.05
N ILE A 194 15.71 -15.33 2.45
CA ILE A 194 14.84 -14.32 3.10
C ILE A 194 15.49 -13.80 4.38
N GLU A 195 16.04 -14.68 5.23
CA GLU A 195 16.70 -14.27 6.48
C GLU A 195 17.92 -13.38 6.25
N VAL A 196 18.63 -13.59 5.14
CA VAL A 196 19.75 -12.73 4.76
C VAL A 196 19.26 -11.40 4.18
N ILE A 197 18.34 -11.43 3.22
CA ILE A 197 17.95 -10.24 2.46
C ILE A 197 17.07 -9.28 3.28
N ARG A 198 16.30 -9.77 4.26
CA ARG A 198 15.45 -8.91 5.13
C ARG A 198 16.25 -7.86 5.89
N GLY A 199 17.54 -8.10 6.13
CA GLY A 199 18.44 -7.15 6.78
C GLY A 199 18.92 -6.02 5.86
N ILE A 200 18.77 -6.17 4.54
CA ILE A 200 19.27 -5.22 3.54
C ILE A 200 18.18 -4.56 2.70
N THR A 201 16.92 -4.97 2.86
CA THR A 201 15.81 -4.45 2.08
C THR A 201 14.62 -4.12 2.96
N ARG A 202 13.74 -3.24 2.46
CA ARG A 202 12.41 -3.07 3.02
C ARG A 202 11.42 -4.05 2.41
N TYR A 203 11.46 -4.20 1.09
CA TYR A 203 10.49 -5.01 0.38
C TYR A 203 11.16 -6.26 -0.20
N ILE A 204 10.47 -7.40 -0.11
CA ILE A 204 10.88 -8.64 -0.79
C ILE A 204 9.74 -9.05 -1.72
N PHE A 205 10.04 -9.20 -3.01
CA PHE A 205 9.10 -9.64 -4.03
C PHE A 205 9.44 -11.08 -4.39
N ILE A 206 8.50 -11.99 -4.22
CA ILE A 206 8.68 -13.43 -4.46
C ILE A 206 7.59 -13.86 -5.43
N SER A 207 7.95 -14.46 -6.57
CA SER A 207 6.95 -15.18 -7.36
C SER A 207 6.89 -16.64 -6.93
N LEU A 208 5.69 -17.08 -6.59
CA LEU A 208 5.37 -18.46 -6.30
C LEU A 208 4.61 -19.07 -7.48
N PRO A 209 4.85 -20.35 -7.77
CA PRO A 209 4.10 -21.04 -8.81
C PRO A 209 2.64 -21.23 -8.34
N PHE A 210 1.67 -21.15 -9.26
CA PHE A 210 0.25 -21.31 -8.96
C PHE A 210 -0.43 -22.20 -10.00
N LYS A 211 -1.43 -22.99 -9.57
CA LYS A 211 -2.18 -23.93 -10.43
C LYS A 211 -1.28 -24.92 -11.18
N CYS A 212 -0.27 -25.42 -10.48
CA CYS A 212 0.78 -26.31 -11.02
C CYS A 212 0.38 -27.79 -10.93
N PHE A 213 -0.57 -28.11 -10.04
CA PHE A 213 -1.17 -29.43 -9.85
C PHE A 213 -0.13 -30.56 -9.72
N GLY A 214 0.61 -30.60 -8.60
CA GLY A 214 1.58 -31.66 -8.30
C GLY A 214 3.04 -31.21 -8.36
N ILE A 215 3.40 -30.39 -9.35
CA ILE A 215 4.77 -29.85 -9.48
C ILE A 215 4.87 -28.57 -8.63
N PHE A 216 5.82 -28.51 -7.69
CA PHE A 216 5.98 -27.40 -6.72
C PHE A 216 4.81 -27.19 -5.75
N ASP A 217 4.01 -28.23 -5.47
CA ASP A 217 2.90 -28.11 -4.51
C ASP A 217 3.36 -27.56 -3.15
N GLU A 218 4.58 -27.89 -2.69
CA GLU A 218 5.19 -27.36 -1.46
C GLU A 218 5.35 -25.82 -1.45
N TRP A 219 5.39 -25.18 -2.62
CA TRP A 219 5.52 -23.73 -2.76
C TRP A 219 4.18 -23.01 -2.85
N THR A 220 3.10 -23.70 -3.24
CA THR A 220 1.85 -23.06 -3.66
C THR A 220 1.07 -22.37 -2.54
N GLU A 221 1.24 -22.79 -1.28
CA GLU A 221 0.44 -22.36 -0.11
C GLU A 221 1.32 -21.88 1.05
N MET A 222 2.45 -21.24 0.73
CA MET A 222 3.35 -20.67 1.74
C MET A 222 2.75 -19.44 2.41
N ASP A 223 2.97 -19.32 3.72
CA ASP A 223 2.72 -18.11 4.49
C ASP A 223 4.05 -17.44 4.86
N PHE A 224 4.16 -16.15 4.57
CA PHE A 224 5.34 -15.33 4.88
C PHE A 224 5.07 -14.29 5.97
N SER A 225 3.92 -14.36 6.65
CA SER A 225 3.50 -13.41 7.69
C SER A 225 4.51 -13.27 8.84
N MET A 226 5.31 -14.31 9.10
CA MET A 226 6.41 -14.28 10.08
C MET A 226 7.52 -13.27 9.74
N TYR A 227 7.66 -12.89 8.46
CA TYR A 227 8.71 -11.98 7.99
C TYR A 227 8.26 -10.51 7.91
N GLY A 228 6.97 -10.23 8.12
CA GLY A 228 6.42 -8.88 8.08
C GLY A 228 5.02 -8.80 7.48
N LYS A 229 4.64 -7.62 6.99
CA LYS A 229 3.33 -7.42 6.35
C LYS A 229 3.36 -8.03 4.95
N VAL A 230 2.33 -8.78 4.57
CA VAL A 230 2.31 -9.54 3.31
C VAL A 230 1.12 -9.12 2.45
N ALA A 231 1.40 -8.86 1.17
CA ALA A 231 0.39 -8.72 0.12
C ALA A 231 0.58 -9.83 -0.91
N VAL A 232 -0.51 -10.49 -1.27
CA VAL A 232 -0.51 -11.58 -2.25
C VAL A 232 -1.35 -11.17 -3.45
N PHE A 233 -0.75 -11.20 -4.62
CA PHE A 233 -1.42 -10.92 -5.88
C PHE A 233 -1.50 -12.18 -6.72
N HIS A 234 -2.70 -12.63 -7.02
CA HIS A 234 -2.94 -13.81 -7.84
C HIS A 234 -2.88 -13.44 -9.33
N MET A 235 -2.03 -14.14 -10.07
CA MET A 235 -1.95 -14.07 -11.53
C MET A 235 -2.54 -15.33 -12.16
N GLU A 236 -2.45 -15.43 -13.48
CA GLU A 236 -2.95 -16.60 -14.23
C GLU A 236 -2.27 -17.90 -13.77
N LEU A 237 -0.93 -17.88 -13.66
CA LEU A 237 -0.07 -19.06 -13.45
C LEU A 237 0.90 -18.96 -12.27
N SER A 238 0.90 -17.84 -11.57
CA SER A 238 1.74 -17.60 -10.40
C SER A 238 1.02 -16.72 -9.38
N LYS A 239 1.58 -16.61 -8.18
CA LYS A 239 1.24 -15.56 -7.21
C LYS A 239 2.48 -14.68 -7.02
N LEU A 240 2.30 -13.37 -6.88
CA LEU A 240 3.37 -12.48 -6.42
C LEU A 240 3.10 -12.21 -4.95
N VAL A 241 4.06 -12.57 -4.11
CA VAL A 241 4.08 -12.22 -2.70
C VAL A 241 5.00 -11.01 -2.53
N VAL A 242 4.49 -9.97 -1.89
CA VAL A 242 5.28 -8.81 -1.49
C VAL A 242 5.28 -8.72 0.03
N ILE A 243 6.46 -8.81 0.61
CA ILE A 243 6.71 -8.72 2.05
C ILE A 243 7.28 -7.33 2.35
N ASP A 244 6.67 -6.58 3.25
CA ASP A 244 7.29 -5.42 3.92
C ASP A 244 7.95 -5.92 5.21
N THR A 245 9.27 -6.00 5.20
CA THR A 245 10.10 -6.48 6.32
C THR A 245 10.23 -5.45 7.43
N TYR A 246 9.70 -4.25 7.24
CA TYR A 246 9.73 -3.20 8.25
C TYR A 246 8.88 -3.58 9.45
N ASP A 247 9.52 -3.77 10.61
CA ASP A 247 8.82 -3.98 11.87
C ASP A 247 8.22 -2.64 12.34
N CYS A 248 6.90 -2.51 12.23
CA CYS A 248 6.21 -1.31 12.70
C CYS A 248 6.23 -1.16 14.23
N ASN A 249 6.77 -2.13 14.99
CA ASN A 249 7.00 -1.99 16.42
C ASN A 249 8.40 -1.47 16.76
N GLU A 250 9.27 -1.25 15.77
CA GLU A 250 10.56 -0.60 15.99
C GLU A 250 10.32 0.79 16.61
N VAL A 251 10.74 0.97 17.87
CA VAL A 251 10.57 2.21 18.61
C VAL A 251 11.38 3.31 17.94
N ASN A 252 10.68 4.33 17.43
CA ASN A 252 11.33 5.53 16.90
C ASN A 252 11.04 6.72 17.82
N GLU A 253 11.96 6.99 18.74
CA GLU A 253 11.78 8.07 19.73
C GLU A 253 11.68 9.47 19.09
N GLU A 254 12.10 9.65 17.83
CA GLU A 254 11.99 10.93 17.13
C GLU A 254 10.59 11.22 16.57
N VAL A 255 9.72 10.20 16.40
CA VAL A 255 8.43 10.32 15.71
C VAL A 255 7.29 10.00 16.67
N LYS A 256 6.42 10.99 16.93
CA LYS A 256 5.18 10.79 17.71
C LYS A 256 3.98 11.35 16.99
N ILE A 257 2.97 10.51 16.79
CA ILE A 257 1.68 10.87 16.22
C ILE A 257 0.64 10.80 17.33
N PHE A 258 0.24 11.96 17.83
CA PHE A 258 -0.73 12.04 18.90
C PHE A 258 -2.13 11.78 18.34
N THR A 259 -2.75 10.73 18.84
CA THR A 259 -4.09 10.29 18.43
C THR A 259 -5.11 10.82 19.43
N VAL A 260 -5.79 11.90 19.05
CA VAL A 260 -6.71 12.63 19.90
C VAL A 260 -8.03 11.87 20.04
N THR A 261 -8.46 11.67 21.29
CA THR A 261 -9.72 11.03 21.63
C THR A 261 -10.50 11.80 22.70
N HIS A 262 -11.80 11.57 22.75
CA HIS A 262 -12.71 12.01 23.83
C HIS A 262 -13.46 10.82 24.45
N LYS A 263 -13.08 9.58 24.07
CA LYS A 263 -13.69 8.30 24.45
C LYS A 263 -12.64 7.20 24.50
N GLU A 264 -12.97 6.09 25.14
CA GLU A 264 -12.14 4.89 25.05
C GLU A 264 -12.08 4.36 23.62
N PHE A 265 -10.87 3.95 23.21
CA PHE A 265 -10.59 3.32 21.92
C PHE A 265 -9.34 2.45 22.04
N VAL A 266 -9.18 1.52 21.10
CA VAL A 266 -7.96 0.71 20.99
C VAL A 266 -7.00 1.45 20.05
N PRO A 267 -5.84 1.95 20.53
CA PRO A 267 -4.86 2.56 19.67
C PRO A 267 -4.18 1.52 18.76
N PRO A 268 -3.64 1.93 17.60
CA PRO A 268 -2.82 1.05 16.78
C PRO A 268 -1.67 0.43 17.59
N LYS A 269 -1.27 -0.79 17.25
CA LYS A 269 -0.16 -1.50 17.93
C LYS A 269 1.19 -0.78 17.80
N ASN A 270 1.38 -0.01 16.74
CA ASN A 270 2.60 0.73 16.48
C ASN A 270 2.79 1.85 17.52
N ASN A 271 3.94 1.84 18.20
CA ASN A 271 4.28 2.73 19.31
C ASN A 271 4.42 4.22 18.94
N ILE A 272 4.52 4.57 17.66
CA ILE A 272 4.53 5.98 17.26
C ILE A 272 3.16 6.64 17.47
N TYR A 273 2.08 5.86 17.56
CA TYR A 273 0.73 6.37 17.79
C TYR A 273 0.45 6.52 19.27
N ILE A 274 0.48 7.75 19.76
CA ILE A 274 0.35 8.08 21.18
C ILE A 274 -1.09 8.53 21.46
N PRO A 275 -1.93 7.75 22.16
CA PRO A 275 -3.27 8.18 22.51
C PRO A 275 -3.23 9.35 23.50
N ILE A 276 -4.01 10.40 23.23
CA ILE A 276 -4.20 11.55 24.12
C ILE A 276 -5.70 11.87 24.26
N HIS A 277 -6.17 11.96 25.51
CA HIS A 277 -7.53 12.41 25.82
C HIS A 277 -7.58 13.94 25.77
N ALA A 278 -8.52 14.48 25.00
CA ALA A 278 -8.77 15.91 24.91
C ALA A 278 -9.92 16.36 25.81
N GLY A 279 -9.71 17.48 26.48
CA GLY A 279 -10.65 18.05 27.44
C GLY A 279 -10.52 17.45 28.84
N LYS A 280 -11.03 18.20 29.82
CA LYS A 280 -10.99 17.81 31.23
C LYS A 280 -11.66 16.44 31.45
N SER A 281 -10.98 15.56 32.18
CA SER A 281 -11.50 14.25 32.57
C SER A 281 -11.43 14.05 34.07
N SER A 282 -12.53 13.57 34.66
CA SER A 282 -12.58 13.19 36.08
C SER A 282 -12.05 11.78 36.36
N ASN A 283 -11.76 11.00 35.31
CA ASN A 283 -11.40 9.59 35.43
C ASN A 283 -9.87 9.41 35.36
N ASN A 284 -9.35 8.51 36.19
CA ASN A 284 -7.96 8.05 36.05
C ASN A 284 -7.87 7.20 34.77
N MET A 285 -7.23 7.75 33.74
CA MET A 285 -7.01 7.09 32.45
C MET A 285 -5.54 6.69 32.33
N SER A 286 -5.28 5.56 31.68
CA SER A 286 -3.92 5.06 31.40
C SER A 286 -3.26 5.69 30.16
N ILE A 287 -3.95 6.61 29.49
CA ILE A 287 -3.45 7.35 28.32
C ILE A 287 -3.08 8.78 28.70
N LEU A 288 -2.34 9.48 27.83
CA LEU A 288 -2.04 10.90 28.04
C LEU A 288 -3.33 11.72 28.12
N ARG A 289 -3.28 12.82 28.87
CA ARG A 289 -4.39 13.75 29.00
C ARG A 289 -3.89 15.16 28.77
N ASP A 290 -4.64 15.94 28.01
CA ASP A 290 -4.28 17.33 27.71
C ASP A 290 -4.52 18.29 28.89
N ASP A 291 -5.13 17.82 29.99
CA ASP A 291 -5.37 18.57 31.22
C ASP A 291 -4.32 18.32 32.32
N ILE A 292 -3.25 17.56 32.03
CA ILE A 292 -2.14 17.27 32.94
C ILE A 292 -0.83 17.75 32.31
N GLY A 293 -0.12 18.69 32.94
CA GLY A 293 1.17 19.20 32.46
C GLY A 293 1.40 20.65 32.85
N ASP A 294 2.50 21.24 32.38
CA ASP A 294 2.92 22.61 32.74
C ASP A 294 2.02 23.67 32.08
N SER A 295 1.51 23.39 30.88
CA SER A 295 0.62 24.30 30.17
C SER A 295 -0.54 23.56 29.52
N SER A 296 -1.77 23.96 29.85
CA SER A 296 -3.00 23.36 29.35
C SER A 296 -4.08 24.43 29.14
N ILE A 297 -4.94 24.17 28.15
CA ILE A 297 -6.17 24.93 27.87
C ILE A 297 -7.38 23.98 27.74
N ALA A 298 -7.35 22.83 28.43
CA ALA A 298 -8.31 21.74 28.27
C ALA A 298 -9.78 22.15 28.55
N GLU A 299 -10.00 23.18 29.38
CA GLU A 299 -11.32 23.78 29.60
C GLU A 299 -11.96 24.38 28.34
N LEU A 300 -11.16 24.72 27.32
CA LEU A 300 -11.65 25.27 26.06
C LEU A 300 -12.08 24.19 25.05
N ASN A 301 -11.92 22.90 25.38
CA ASN A 301 -12.26 21.79 24.49
C ASN A 301 -13.70 21.83 23.94
N PRO A 302 -14.73 22.27 24.69
CA PRO A 302 -16.08 22.46 24.15
C PRO A 302 -16.16 23.44 22.97
N TYR A 303 -15.19 24.34 22.82
CA TYR A 303 -15.17 25.41 21.82
C TYR A 303 -14.18 25.16 20.69
N ILE A 304 -12.98 24.63 20.99
CA ILE A 304 -11.88 24.45 20.04
C ILE A 304 -11.50 22.98 19.79
N ASN A 305 -12.23 22.04 20.38
CA ASN A 305 -12.09 20.59 20.17
C ASN A 305 -10.63 20.09 20.30
N GLU A 306 -10.14 19.36 19.31
CA GLU A 306 -8.81 18.73 19.31
C GLU A 306 -7.65 19.74 19.41
N CYS A 307 -7.93 21.05 19.24
CA CYS A 307 -6.92 22.09 19.41
C CYS A 307 -6.40 22.17 20.85
N THR A 308 -7.14 21.71 21.87
CA THR A 308 -6.63 21.65 23.25
C THR A 308 -5.49 20.64 23.38
N ALA A 309 -5.63 19.47 22.75
CA ALA A 309 -4.57 18.49 22.65
C ALA A 309 -3.39 19.02 21.82
N LEU A 310 -3.66 19.69 20.69
CA LEU A 310 -2.61 20.32 19.89
C LEU A 310 -1.81 21.36 20.68
N TYR A 311 -2.46 22.21 21.48
CA TYR A 311 -1.80 23.17 22.36
C TYR A 311 -0.92 22.47 23.38
N TRP A 312 -1.45 21.43 24.02
CA TRP A 312 -0.71 20.65 25.00
C TRP A 312 0.54 20.02 24.37
N ILE A 313 0.42 19.42 23.18
CA ILE A 313 1.54 18.84 22.44
C ILE A 313 2.58 19.93 22.12
N TRP A 314 2.15 21.10 21.68
CA TRP A 314 3.05 22.22 21.39
C TRP A 314 3.87 22.63 22.62
N LYS A 315 3.25 22.68 23.81
CA LYS A 315 3.89 23.20 25.03
C LYS A 315 4.63 22.17 25.87
N ASN A 316 4.22 20.90 25.84
CA ASN A 316 4.68 19.89 26.81
C ASN A 316 5.53 18.77 26.17
N THR A 317 5.83 18.85 24.88
CA THR A 317 6.61 17.82 24.17
C THR A 317 7.73 18.45 23.34
N THR A 318 8.73 17.65 22.96
CA THR A 318 9.94 18.14 22.26
C THR A 318 10.32 17.29 21.04
N ASP A 319 9.49 16.33 20.65
CA ASP A 319 9.78 15.38 19.57
C ASP A 319 10.08 16.08 18.25
N LYS A 320 10.92 15.48 17.41
CA LYS A 320 11.39 16.08 16.16
C LYS A 320 10.34 16.04 15.06
N TYR A 321 9.65 14.92 14.93
CA TYR A 321 8.55 14.71 14.00
C TYR A 321 7.27 14.45 14.78
N ILE A 322 6.26 15.29 14.55
CA ILE A 322 5.02 15.27 15.32
C ILE A 322 3.84 15.22 14.40
N GLY A 323 2.87 14.40 14.77
CA GLY A 323 1.57 14.36 14.11
C GLY A 323 0.41 14.53 15.05
N LEU A 324 -0.72 14.91 14.47
CA LEU A 324 -2.03 14.96 15.10
C LEU A 324 -3.00 14.11 14.27
N ASN A 325 -3.61 13.10 14.89
CA ASN A 325 -4.63 12.23 14.30
C ASN A 325 -5.90 12.25 15.16
N HIS A 326 -7.02 11.80 14.57
CA HIS A 326 -8.21 11.44 15.35
C HIS A 326 -8.19 9.96 15.69
N TYR A 327 -8.84 9.59 16.79
CA TYR A 327 -8.96 8.20 17.25
C TYR A 327 -9.59 7.19 16.28
N ARG A 328 -10.18 7.64 15.16
CA ARG A 328 -10.75 6.79 14.09
C ARG A 328 -10.23 7.10 12.69
N ARG A 329 -9.24 7.99 12.57
CA ARG A 329 -8.73 8.45 11.27
C ARG A 329 -7.22 8.44 11.32
N PHE A 330 -6.61 7.64 10.45
CA PHE A 330 -5.17 7.46 10.43
C PHE A 330 -4.62 7.56 9.01
N PHE A 331 -3.43 8.13 8.87
CA PHE A 331 -2.72 8.19 7.59
C PHE A 331 -2.33 6.81 7.09
N CYS A 332 -2.43 6.61 5.77
CA CYS A 332 -2.03 5.37 5.11
C CYS A 332 -0.83 5.53 4.18
N ILE A 333 -0.09 4.43 3.99
CA ILE A 333 0.99 4.27 3.00
C ILE A 333 0.38 4.02 1.60
N GLY A 334 -0.64 4.80 1.23
CA GLY A 334 -1.38 4.64 -0.01
C GLY A 334 -2.47 3.57 0.06
N LYS A 335 -2.79 2.96 -1.09
CA LYS A 335 -3.89 1.98 -1.25
C LYS A 335 -3.39 0.53 -1.40
N TYR A 336 -2.08 0.31 -1.32
CA TYR A 336 -1.45 -0.97 -1.65
C TYR A 336 -1.85 -2.11 -0.70
N TRP A 337 -1.95 -1.82 0.60
CA TRP A 337 -2.24 -2.81 1.64
C TRP A 337 -3.74 -2.87 2.03
N GLY A 338 -4.63 -2.30 1.20
CA GLY A 338 -6.07 -2.25 1.46
C GLY A 338 -6.47 -1.47 2.72
N GLU A 339 -7.67 -1.73 3.24
CA GLU A 339 -8.20 -1.12 4.47
C GLU A 339 -7.79 -1.90 5.73
N SER A 340 -6.48 -2.10 5.92
CA SER A 340 -5.91 -2.84 7.06
C SER A 340 -5.08 -1.93 7.97
N GLU A 341 -4.97 -2.25 9.26
CA GLU A 341 -3.99 -1.61 10.15
C GLU A 341 -2.54 -1.77 9.64
N GLN A 342 -2.30 -2.79 8.80
CA GLN A 342 -1.02 -2.94 8.11
C GLN A 342 -0.74 -1.79 7.13
N ASN A 343 -1.75 -1.05 6.69
CA ASN A 343 -1.61 0.08 5.78
C ASN A 343 -1.28 1.40 6.51
N LEU A 344 -1.29 1.41 7.85
CA LEU A 344 -0.99 2.61 8.64
C LEU A 344 0.43 3.12 8.36
N LEU A 345 0.54 4.46 8.29
CA LEU A 345 1.80 5.14 8.06
C LEU A 345 2.80 4.84 9.16
N ASP A 346 4.05 4.54 8.77
CA ASP A 346 5.13 4.18 9.68
C ASP A 346 6.22 5.27 9.76
N SER A 347 7.11 5.14 10.74
CA SER A 347 8.17 6.12 10.99
C SER A 347 9.14 6.28 9.81
N LYS A 348 9.40 5.21 9.06
CA LYS A 348 10.32 5.23 7.90
C LYS A 348 9.71 6.04 6.76
N ASN A 349 8.46 5.80 6.41
CA ASN A 349 7.74 6.56 5.39
C ASN A 349 7.56 8.03 5.79
N ILE A 350 7.29 8.32 7.06
CA ILE A 350 7.21 9.70 7.56
C ILE A 350 8.52 10.43 7.30
N LYS A 351 9.66 9.83 7.64
CA LYS A 351 10.97 10.44 7.40
C LYS A 351 11.26 10.62 5.90
N ILE A 352 10.90 9.64 5.07
CA ILE A 352 11.04 9.74 3.61
C ILE A 352 10.22 10.92 3.06
N PHE A 353 8.95 11.03 3.45
CA PHE A 353 8.09 12.12 2.99
C PHE A 353 8.56 13.46 3.53
N LEU A 354 8.89 13.57 4.81
CA LEU A 354 9.32 14.83 5.41
C LEU A 354 10.72 15.28 4.97
N ASN A 355 11.54 14.39 4.38
CA ASN A 355 12.77 14.79 3.70
C ASN A 355 12.53 15.51 2.37
N LYS A 356 11.34 15.39 1.78
CA LYS A 356 10.97 16.02 0.51
C LYS A 356 9.93 17.12 0.67
N TYR A 357 9.08 17.02 1.68
CA TYR A 357 7.96 17.91 1.95
C TYR A 357 8.04 18.45 3.37
N ASP A 358 7.49 19.62 3.61
CA ASP A 358 7.45 20.27 4.92
C ASP A 358 6.39 19.63 5.84
N MET A 359 5.28 19.17 5.26
CA MET A 359 4.16 18.61 6.02
C MET A 359 3.46 17.48 5.27
N ILE A 360 3.01 16.47 5.99
CA ILE A 360 2.07 15.45 5.51
C ILE A 360 0.68 15.86 5.98
N VAL A 361 -0.31 15.86 5.08
CA VAL A 361 -1.70 16.23 5.37
C VAL A 361 -2.68 15.22 4.78
N ALA A 362 -3.92 15.24 5.26
CA ALA A 362 -4.98 14.42 4.69
C ALA A 362 -5.29 14.90 3.27
N GLU A 363 -5.63 13.98 2.35
CA GLU A 363 -6.12 14.33 1.01
C GLU A 363 -7.21 15.42 1.09
N ALA A 364 -7.10 16.43 0.21
CA ALA A 364 -8.02 17.54 0.21
C ALA A 364 -9.45 17.11 -0.18
N CYS A 365 -10.43 17.77 0.42
CA CYS A 365 -11.84 17.60 0.11
C CYS A 365 -12.29 18.70 -0.85
N ASP A 366 -13.03 18.33 -1.89
CA ASP A 366 -13.70 19.27 -2.82
C ASP A 366 -15.14 19.53 -2.37
N PHE A 367 -15.47 20.80 -2.15
CA PHE A 367 -16.77 21.28 -1.70
C PHE A 367 -17.65 21.81 -2.83
N TYR A 368 -17.15 21.90 -4.06
CA TYR A 368 -17.90 22.40 -5.20
C TYR A 368 -19.27 21.72 -5.33
N PRO A 369 -20.37 22.48 -5.56
CA PRO A 369 -20.40 23.90 -5.93
C PRO A 369 -20.40 24.90 -4.76
N ARG A 370 -20.31 24.43 -3.50
CA ARG A 370 -20.28 25.31 -2.32
C ARG A 370 -18.85 25.74 -2.02
N THR A 371 -18.67 27.01 -1.72
CA THR A 371 -17.41 27.50 -1.17
C THR A 371 -17.15 26.91 0.22
N ILE A 372 -15.88 26.93 0.66
CA ILE A 372 -15.49 26.50 2.02
C ILE A 372 -16.28 27.27 3.09
N SER A 373 -16.52 28.55 2.85
CA SER A 373 -17.29 29.44 3.71
C SER A 373 -18.77 29.03 3.80
N GLU A 374 -19.40 28.73 2.66
CA GLU A 374 -20.79 28.24 2.60
C GLU A 374 -20.94 26.88 3.26
N ALA A 375 -20.03 25.95 2.96
CA ALA A 375 -20.04 24.62 3.57
C ALA A 375 -19.91 24.69 5.11
N LEU A 376 -19.12 25.64 5.64
CA LEU A 376 -19.05 25.88 7.07
C LEU A 376 -20.36 26.49 7.61
N LYS A 377 -20.89 27.51 6.93
CA LYS A 377 -22.13 28.20 7.32
C LYS A 377 -23.31 27.25 7.42
N GLU A 378 -23.43 26.32 6.48
CA GLU A 378 -24.51 25.32 6.44
C GLU A 378 -24.38 24.24 7.52
N SER A 379 -23.19 24.08 8.12
CA SER A 379 -22.95 23.03 9.12
C SER A 379 -23.37 23.42 10.54
N VAL A 380 -23.51 24.72 10.83
CA VAL A 380 -23.77 25.23 12.19
C VAL A 380 -24.91 26.25 12.20
N ASN A 381 -25.27 26.73 13.39
CA ASN A 381 -26.14 27.89 13.53
C ASN A 381 -25.61 29.11 12.73
N PRO A 382 -26.43 29.75 11.88
CA PRO A 382 -25.99 30.87 11.03
C PRO A 382 -25.44 32.09 11.79
N ASP A 383 -25.99 32.41 12.97
CA ASP A 383 -25.51 33.51 13.81
C ASP A 383 -24.15 33.18 14.43
N ALA A 384 -23.97 31.94 14.90
CA ALA A 384 -22.69 31.46 15.41
C ALA A 384 -21.61 31.55 14.32
N TYR A 385 -21.92 31.06 13.11
CA TYR A 385 -21.03 31.19 11.96
C TYR A 385 -20.69 32.66 11.67
N GLN A 386 -21.70 33.53 11.53
CA GLN A 386 -21.48 34.91 11.11
C GLN A 386 -20.56 35.65 12.09
N LYS A 387 -20.80 35.51 13.39
CA LYS A 387 -19.98 36.13 14.43
C LYS A 387 -18.56 35.55 14.45
N ALA A 388 -18.43 34.22 14.40
CA ALA A 388 -17.13 33.57 14.47
C ALA A 388 -16.27 33.85 13.22
N TYR A 389 -16.85 33.77 12.03
CA TYR A 389 -16.19 34.09 10.77
C TYR A 389 -15.71 35.55 10.73
N THR A 390 -16.59 36.50 11.09
CA THR A 390 -16.26 37.93 11.11
C THR A 390 -15.17 38.25 12.14
N ALA A 391 -15.29 37.69 13.35
CA ALA A 391 -14.30 37.89 14.41
C ALA A 391 -12.93 37.34 14.01
N THR A 392 -12.90 36.12 13.47
CA THR A 392 -11.66 35.47 13.01
C THR A 392 -11.00 36.29 11.91
N LYS A 393 -11.73 36.66 10.85
CA LYS A 393 -11.20 37.49 9.76
C LYS A 393 -10.63 38.81 10.28
N LYS A 394 -11.35 39.50 11.17
CA LYS A 394 -10.90 40.77 11.76
C LYS A 394 -9.63 40.62 12.58
N ILE A 395 -9.50 39.55 13.37
CA ILE A 395 -8.30 39.29 14.18
C ILE A 395 -7.10 38.96 13.29
N ILE A 396 -7.29 38.10 12.28
CA ILE A 396 -6.25 37.75 11.31
C ILE A 396 -5.75 39.01 10.60
N ILE A 397 -6.63 39.80 9.99
CA ILE A 397 -6.22 41.02 9.25
C ILE A 397 -5.54 42.05 10.17
N LYS A 398 -5.94 42.11 11.44
CA LYS A 398 -5.31 43.02 12.42
C LYS A 398 -3.89 42.58 12.78
N LYS A 399 -3.65 41.28 12.98
CA LYS A 399 -2.35 40.73 13.44
C LYS A 399 -1.40 40.41 12.29
N TYR A 400 -1.97 39.97 11.17
CA TYR A 400 -1.30 39.43 9.99
C TYR A 400 -1.96 40.02 8.73
N PRO A 401 -1.80 41.33 8.47
CA PRO A 401 -2.46 42.01 7.34
C PRO A 401 -2.15 41.36 5.98
N GLU A 402 -1.00 40.71 5.84
CA GLU A 402 -0.56 39.96 4.67
C GLU A 402 -1.47 38.77 4.32
N TYR A 403 -2.26 38.24 5.28
CA TYR A 403 -3.21 37.15 5.03
C TYR A 403 -4.50 37.59 4.35
N LYS A 404 -4.74 38.89 4.17
CA LYS A 404 -6.06 39.41 3.74
C LYS A 404 -6.52 38.80 2.41
N GLU A 405 -5.66 38.82 1.41
CA GLU A 405 -6.00 38.31 0.07
C GLU A 405 -6.15 36.78 0.06
N ASP A 406 -5.24 36.08 0.74
CA ASP A 406 -5.28 34.63 0.84
C ASP A 406 -6.50 34.12 1.63
N TYR A 407 -6.90 34.84 2.68
CA TYR A 407 -8.10 34.53 3.45
C TYR A 407 -9.34 34.57 2.55
N ASP A 408 -9.51 35.66 1.79
CA ASP A 408 -10.67 35.83 0.91
C ASP A 408 -10.63 34.85 -0.26
N ARG A 409 -9.45 34.59 -0.85
CA ARG A 409 -9.30 33.59 -1.90
C ARG A 409 -9.64 32.19 -1.40
N TYR A 410 -9.12 31.80 -0.24
CA TYR A 410 -9.30 30.47 0.33
C TYR A 410 -10.76 30.21 0.75
N PHE A 411 -11.37 31.10 1.54
CA PHE A 411 -12.74 30.87 2.02
C PHE A 411 -13.80 30.93 0.91
N ASN A 412 -13.54 31.67 -0.19
CA ASN A 412 -14.37 31.65 -1.40
C ASN A 412 -13.99 30.52 -2.38
N GLY A 413 -12.95 29.73 -2.08
CA GLY A 413 -12.54 28.56 -2.85
C GLY A 413 -13.32 27.30 -2.47
N TYR A 414 -12.93 26.18 -3.08
CA TYR A 414 -13.68 24.91 -3.00
C TYR A 414 -12.89 23.76 -2.37
N VAL A 415 -11.57 23.86 -2.19
CA VAL A 415 -10.72 22.72 -1.81
C VAL A 415 -10.02 22.98 -0.49
N SER A 416 -10.14 22.04 0.46
CA SER A 416 -9.52 22.15 1.79
C SER A 416 -9.08 20.80 2.36
N ASN A 417 -7.95 20.77 3.06
CA ASN A 417 -7.55 19.66 3.92
C ASN A 417 -8.29 19.79 5.27
N LEU A 418 -9.16 18.83 5.60
CA LEU A 418 -10.01 18.87 6.81
C LEU A 418 -9.42 18.06 7.97
N CYS A 419 -10.11 18.06 9.10
CA CYS A 419 -9.82 17.26 10.29
C CYS A 419 -8.58 17.69 11.08
N ASN A 420 -7.91 18.82 10.81
CA ASN A 420 -6.70 19.20 11.57
C ASN A 420 -5.63 18.08 11.61
N MET A 421 -5.63 17.16 10.65
CA MET A 421 -4.70 16.03 10.64
C MET A 421 -3.46 16.39 9.86
N PHE A 422 -2.30 16.28 10.51
CA PHE A 422 -1.03 16.53 9.85
C PHE A 422 0.11 15.77 10.55
N ILE A 423 1.25 15.64 9.88
CA ILE A 423 2.54 15.26 10.45
C ILE A 423 3.61 16.20 9.91
N THR A 424 4.45 16.76 10.76
CA THR A 424 5.47 17.75 10.36
C THR A 424 6.69 17.74 11.28
N ARG A 425 7.68 18.58 10.98
CA ARG A 425 8.85 18.84 11.82
C ARG A 425 8.46 19.82 12.94
N ARG A 426 9.09 19.69 14.11
CA ARG A 426 8.86 20.56 15.28
C ARG A 426 8.90 22.06 14.95
N GLU A 427 9.84 22.49 14.13
CA GLU A 427 10.01 23.89 13.77
C GLU A 427 8.78 24.46 13.05
N ILE A 428 8.16 23.68 12.17
CA ILE A 428 6.95 24.05 11.43
C ILE A 428 5.75 24.03 12.36
N LEU A 429 5.62 23.00 13.21
CA LEU A 429 4.58 22.95 14.24
C LEU A 429 4.61 24.20 15.13
N ASN A 430 5.80 24.61 15.58
CA ASN A 430 5.95 25.77 16.45
C ASN A 430 5.43 27.05 15.78
N LYS A 431 5.82 27.31 14.52
CA LYS A 431 5.35 28.47 13.75
C LYS A 431 3.83 28.42 13.54
N TYR A 432 3.30 27.24 13.19
CA TYR A 432 1.86 27.06 13.00
C TYR A 432 1.07 27.30 14.28
N CYS A 433 1.49 26.70 15.40
CA CYS A 433 0.81 26.85 16.69
C CYS A 433 0.90 28.28 17.22
N GLU A 434 2.05 28.95 17.09
CA GLU A 434 2.19 30.36 17.46
C GLU A 434 1.17 31.22 16.71
N TRP A 435 1.08 31.05 15.40
CA TRP A 435 0.10 31.75 14.57
C TRP A 435 -1.34 31.39 14.96
N LEU A 436 -1.69 30.10 14.97
CA LEU A 436 -3.05 29.61 15.22
C LEU A 436 -3.58 30.06 16.58
N PHE A 437 -2.84 29.81 17.66
CA PHE A 437 -3.29 30.10 19.03
C PHE A 437 -3.32 31.60 19.32
N SER A 438 -2.50 32.42 18.64
CA SER A 438 -2.63 33.87 18.71
C SER A 438 -3.98 34.38 18.17
N ILE A 439 -4.66 33.60 17.33
CA ILE A 439 -5.95 33.97 16.71
C ILE A 439 -7.10 33.34 17.49
N ILE A 440 -7.13 32.00 17.60
CA ILE A 440 -8.34 31.29 18.05
C ILE A 440 -8.67 31.56 19.52
N LEU A 441 -7.67 31.80 20.38
CA LEU A 441 -7.91 32.14 21.78
C LEU A 441 -8.62 33.50 21.92
N GLU A 442 -8.19 34.50 21.14
CA GLU A 442 -8.84 35.81 21.11
C GLU A 442 -10.25 35.76 20.49
N VAL A 443 -10.51 34.80 19.58
CA VAL A 443 -11.86 34.55 19.06
C VAL A 443 -12.76 33.97 20.15
N VAL A 444 -12.29 32.96 20.90
CA VAL A 444 -13.05 32.35 21.99
C VAL A 444 -13.45 33.38 23.05
N GLU A 445 -12.51 34.25 23.46
CA GLU A 445 -12.76 35.29 24.47
C GLU A 445 -13.84 36.30 24.07
N LYS A 446 -14.02 36.55 22.77
CA LYS A 446 -14.94 37.59 22.25
C LYS A 446 -16.34 37.08 21.93
N LEU A 447 -16.55 35.78 21.89
CA LEU A 447 -17.80 35.19 21.42
C LEU A 447 -18.61 34.59 22.57
N PRO A 448 -19.94 34.82 22.61
CA PRO A 448 -20.81 34.21 23.60
C PRO A 448 -21.15 32.76 23.23
N LEU A 449 -20.14 31.88 23.17
CA LEU A 449 -20.26 30.53 22.60
C LEU A 449 -21.25 29.63 23.36
N ASP A 450 -21.41 29.83 24.67
CA ASP A 450 -22.36 29.07 25.49
C ASP A 450 -23.84 29.40 25.22
N SER A 451 -24.12 30.45 24.44
CA SER A 451 -25.48 30.76 23.98
C SER A 451 -25.96 29.86 22.85
N TYR A 452 -25.08 29.04 22.26
CA TYR A 452 -25.39 28.13 21.17
C TYR A 452 -25.56 26.68 21.61
N ASP A 453 -26.16 25.87 20.74
CA ASP A 453 -26.30 24.43 20.97
C ASP A 453 -24.94 23.70 21.05
N SER A 454 -24.96 22.45 21.53
CA SER A 454 -23.75 21.67 21.80
C SER A 454 -22.88 21.41 20.57
N TYR A 455 -23.45 21.48 19.36
CA TYR A 455 -22.72 21.36 18.11
C TYR A 455 -22.18 22.73 17.68
N SER A 456 -23.02 23.75 17.60
CA SER A 456 -22.64 25.08 17.09
C SER A 456 -21.66 25.84 17.97
N LYS A 457 -21.60 25.57 19.29
CA LYS A 457 -20.59 26.18 20.18
C LYS A 457 -19.14 25.79 19.83
N ARG A 458 -18.96 24.73 19.01
CA ARG A 458 -17.67 24.23 18.51
C ARG A 458 -17.15 24.98 17.28
N ILE A 459 -17.85 26.03 16.84
CA ILE A 459 -17.55 26.74 15.60
C ILE A 459 -16.09 27.23 15.51
N VAL A 460 -15.47 27.60 16.63
CA VAL A 460 -14.06 28.02 16.61
C VAL A 460 -13.13 26.86 16.25
N GLY A 461 -13.41 25.65 16.74
CA GLY A 461 -12.72 24.41 16.33
C GLY A 461 -12.90 24.13 14.83
N PHE A 462 -14.12 24.27 14.29
CA PHE A 462 -14.38 24.06 12.87
C PHE A 462 -13.70 25.11 11.97
N ILE A 463 -13.56 26.34 12.45
CA ILE A 463 -12.75 27.37 11.80
C ILE A 463 -11.27 26.99 11.88
N ALA A 464 -10.76 26.57 13.04
CA ALA A 464 -9.37 26.15 13.20
C ALA A 464 -8.98 25.03 12.21
N GLU A 465 -9.87 24.06 11.95
CA GLU A 465 -9.69 23.04 10.90
C GLU A 465 -9.37 23.63 9.52
N ARG A 466 -10.02 24.74 9.15
CA ARG A 466 -9.82 25.43 7.87
C ARG A 466 -8.58 26.33 7.89
N LEU A 467 -8.25 26.88 9.06
CA LEU A 467 -7.07 27.72 9.22
C LEU A 467 -5.75 26.98 8.95
N LEU A 468 -5.69 25.66 9.12
CA LEU A 468 -4.53 24.86 8.70
C LEU A 468 -4.24 25.02 7.21
N THR A 469 -5.26 24.85 6.35
CA THR A 469 -5.08 24.97 4.90
C THR A 469 -4.73 26.40 4.51
N LEU A 470 -5.37 27.40 5.11
CA LEU A 470 -5.01 28.81 4.91
C LEU A 470 -3.54 29.08 5.27
N TRP A 471 -3.08 28.55 6.40
CA TRP A 471 -1.70 28.73 6.86
C TRP A 471 -0.69 28.08 5.90
N ILE A 472 -0.99 26.86 5.43
CA ILE A 472 -0.19 26.14 4.42
C ILE A 472 -0.04 26.97 3.15
N ILE A 473 -1.17 27.48 2.61
CA ILE A 473 -1.19 28.27 1.37
C ILE A 473 -0.37 29.56 1.51
N HIS A 474 -0.58 30.31 2.59
CA HIS A 474 0.08 31.59 2.79
C HIS A 474 1.59 31.45 2.98
N ASN A 475 2.03 30.43 3.73
CA ASN A 475 3.45 30.24 4.05
C ASN A 475 4.20 29.36 3.04
N ASP A 476 3.56 29.01 1.91
CA ASP A 476 4.13 28.16 0.85
C ASP A 476 4.71 26.84 1.38
N ILE A 477 3.97 26.19 2.28
CA ILE A 477 4.38 24.93 2.90
C ILE A 477 4.22 23.81 1.88
N SER A 478 5.31 23.11 1.55
CA SER A 478 5.23 21.98 0.63
C SER A 478 4.57 20.78 1.31
N VAL A 479 3.49 20.26 0.71
CA VAL A 479 2.68 19.19 1.33
C VAL A 479 2.73 17.86 0.59
N LYS A 480 2.72 16.78 1.37
CA LYS A 480 2.40 15.43 0.90
C LYS A 480 0.99 15.05 1.37
N GLU A 481 0.07 14.98 0.43
CA GLU A 481 -1.27 14.44 0.69
C GLU A 481 -1.25 12.92 0.76
N LEU A 482 -1.92 12.37 1.78
CA LEU A 482 -2.09 10.93 1.99
C LEU A 482 -3.56 10.57 2.30
N PRO A 483 -4.01 9.39 1.84
CA PRO A 483 -5.34 8.91 2.15
C PRO A 483 -5.47 8.57 3.64
N ILE A 484 -6.71 8.62 4.13
CA ILE A 484 -7.07 8.34 5.52
C ILE A 484 -7.82 7.01 5.61
N LEU A 485 -7.37 6.11 6.48
CA LEU A 485 -8.12 4.94 6.90
C LEU A 485 -9.10 5.30 8.01
N PHE A 486 -10.36 4.88 7.82
CA PHE A 486 -11.41 5.00 8.81
C PHE A 486 -11.58 3.68 9.56
N ILE A 487 -11.24 3.67 10.85
CA ILE A 487 -11.45 2.49 11.69
C ILE A 487 -12.92 2.46 12.13
N LYS A 488 -13.65 1.43 11.69
CA LYS A 488 -15.04 1.18 12.10
C LYS A 488 -15.07 0.74 13.58
N LYS A 489 -16.15 1.12 14.26
CA LYS A 489 -16.38 0.84 15.69
C LYS A 489 -16.26 -0.63 16.03
#